data_AF-A0A931SXM4-F1
#
_entry.id   AF-A0A931SXM4-F1
#
_cell.length_a   1.000
_cell.length_b   1.000
_cell.length_c   1.000
_cell.angle_alpha   90.00
_cell.angle_beta   90.00
_cell.angle_gamma   90.00
#
_symmetry.space_group_name_H-M   'P 1'
#
loop_
_entity.id
_entity.type
_entity.pdbx_description
1 polymer ?
#
loop_
_entity_poly.entity_id
_entity_poly.type
_entity_poly.pdbx_seq_one_letter_code
_entity_poly.pdbx_strand_id
1 'polypeptide(L)'
;MAFKGTKKRPSALLISTLIDGIGGEFNAFTGKETTGYYIKSSANHIDLSLDLLSDMLCKSLFIDSEINKERGVILEEINLYEDTPVRKIGDIYERLLYGNTPMGWDIAGEKEVIKKIQKQDFLSYLASLYSAHNITVVVAGGINSAKTNEQVSKYFGKMKRFDIKRYAGIIENQKKPTVFIKHKKTEQAHLALGVRTVSVNHKDRYALAVLSAILGGGMSSRLFHEVREKRGLAYYVRSASDHYQDCGSLVSLAGVDPKRVEEAV
;
A
#
# COMPACT_ATOMS: atom_id res chain seq x y z
N MET A 1 10.58 10.04 2.85
CA MET A 1 11.86 10.16 3.60
C MET A 1 13.00 9.22 3.21
N ALA A 2 12.80 7.91 2.99
CA ALA A 2 13.90 6.97 2.70
C ALA A 2 14.79 7.35 1.48
N PHE A 3 14.24 8.16 0.57
CA PHE A 3 14.93 8.64 -0.64
C PHE A 3 15.62 10.00 -0.47
N LYS A 4 15.58 10.62 0.71
CA LYS A 4 16.03 12.02 0.89
C LYS A 4 17.49 12.18 1.28
N GLY A 5 18.20 11.06 1.47
CA GLY A 5 19.62 11.05 1.77
C GLY A 5 19.97 10.14 2.94
N THR A 6 21.17 9.58 2.85
CA THR A 6 21.80 8.67 3.80
C THR A 6 23.16 9.19 4.21
N LYS A 7 23.81 8.55 5.18
CA LYS A 7 25.19 8.90 5.55
C LYS A 7 26.19 8.75 4.40
N LYS A 8 26.03 7.71 3.56
CA LYS A 8 26.93 7.46 2.42
C LYS A 8 26.54 8.28 1.18
N ARG A 9 25.26 8.64 1.05
CA ARG A 9 24.68 9.37 -0.08
C ARG A 9 23.80 10.51 0.42
N PRO A 10 24.37 11.70 0.71
CA PRO A 10 23.72 12.70 1.55
C PRO A 10 22.55 13.45 0.90
N SER A 11 22.22 13.20 -0.37
CA SER A 11 21.13 13.89 -1.07
C SER A 11 20.27 12.95 -1.91
N ALA A 12 19.01 13.33 -2.11
CA ALA A 12 18.09 12.63 -3.00
C ALA A 12 18.63 12.54 -4.43
N LEU A 13 19.24 13.63 -4.92
CA LEU A 13 19.83 13.69 -6.26
C LEU A 13 20.92 12.63 -6.44
N LEU A 14 21.80 12.44 -5.46
CA LEU A 14 22.86 11.44 -5.57
C LEU A 14 22.29 10.01 -5.60
N ILE A 15 21.24 9.74 -4.82
CA ILE A 15 20.54 8.46 -4.84
C ILE A 15 19.93 8.20 -6.22
N SER A 16 19.19 9.16 -6.78
CA SER A 16 18.56 9.00 -8.09
C SER A 16 19.60 8.88 -9.22
N THR A 17 20.61 9.76 -9.24
CA THR A 17 21.66 9.75 -10.28
C THR A 17 22.41 8.42 -10.35
N LEU A 18 22.63 7.75 -9.22
CA LEU A 18 23.29 6.44 -9.22
C LEU A 18 22.44 5.35 -9.91
N ILE A 19 21.12 5.38 -9.72
CA ILE A 19 20.22 4.40 -10.32
C ILE A 19 19.93 4.74 -11.78
N ASP A 20 19.68 6.00 -12.08
CA ASP A 20 19.47 6.46 -13.46
C ASP A 20 20.73 6.20 -14.32
N GLY A 21 21.93 6.40 -13.74
CA GLY A 21 23.20 6.18 -14.42
C GLY A 21 23.48 4.73 -14.81
N ILE A 22 22.77 3.76 -14.23
CA ILE A 22 22.84 2.34 -14.62
C ILE A 22 21.60 1.87 -15.40
N GLY A 23 20.72 2.80 -15.80
CA GLY A 23 19.44 2.49 -16.43
C GLY A 23 18.48 1.70 -15.54
N GLY A 24 18.62 1.84 -14.22
CA GLY A 24 17.77 1.16 -13.24
C GLY A 24 16.49 1.94 -12.95
N GLU A 25 15.57 1.26 -12.29
CA GLU A 25 14.35 1.83 -11.72
C GLU A 25 14.31 1.51 -10.23
N PHE A 26 13.84 2.43 -9.40
CA PHE A 26 13.69 2.22 -7.98
C PHE A 26 12.42 2.89 -7.48
N ASN A 27 11.77 2.26 -6.51
CA ASN A 27 10.55 2.80 -5.93
C ASN A 27 10.30 2.20 -4.53
N ALA A 28 9.27 2.70 -3.86
CA ALA A 28 8.74 2.14 -2.64
C ALA A 28 7.22 2.10 -2.69
N PHE A 29 6.65 1.22 -1.88
CA PHE A 29 5.21 1.22 -1.62
C PHE A 29 4.95 0.89 -0.15
N THR A 30 3.81 1.34 0.35
CA THR A 30 3.32 1.01 1.68
C THR A 30 1.90 0.51 1.55
N GLY A 31 1.64 -0.70 2.06
CA GLY A 31 0.31 -1.25 2.28
C GLY A 31 -0.05 -1.23 3.76
N LYS A 32 -1.16 -1.88 4.13
CA LYS A 32 -1.62 -1.97 5.54
C LYS A 32 -0.66 -2.75 6.43
N GLU A 33 -0.09 -3.84 5.91
CA GLU A 33 0.73 -4.78 6.71
C GLU A 33 2.18 -4.90 6.21
N THR A 34 2.51 -4.29 5.08
CA THR A 34 3.82 -4.44 4.43
C THR A 34 4.30 -3.14 3.82
N THR A 35 5.59 -2.83 3.98
CA THR A 35 6.31 -1.78 3.23
C THR A 35 7.36 -2.44 2.36
N GLY A 36 7.47 -2.01 1.10
CA GLY A 36 8.49 -2.50 0.17
C GLY A 36 9.35 -1.37 -0.37
N TYR A 37 10.65 -1.63 -0.48
CA TYR A 37 11.62 -0.81 -1.22
C TYR A 37 12.29 -1.71 -2.24
N TYR A 38 12.36 -1.31 -3.50
CA TYR A 38 12.95 -2.15 -4.54
C TYR A 38 13.78 -1.34 -5.53
N ILE A 39 14.68 -2.07 -6.19
CA ILE A 39 15.45 -1.61 -7.33
C ILE A 39 15.39 -2.71 -8.39
N LYS A 40 15.05 -2.32 -9.62
CA LYS A 40 15.12 -3.15 -10.81
C LYS A 40 16.26 -2.63 -11.67
N SER A 41 17.23 -3.49 -11.97
CA SER A 41 18.43 -3.13 -12.75
C SER A 41 18.95 -4.34 -13.51
N SER A 42 19.94 -4.13 -14.39
CA SER A 42 20.74 -5.25 -14.90
C SER A 42 21.39 -6.04 -13.76
N ALA A 43 21.50 -7.36 -13.91
CA ALA A 43 22.09 -8.26 -12.91
C ALA A 43 23.55 -7.90 -12.56
N ASN A 44 24.26 -7.25 -13.49
CA ASN A 44 25.62 -6.76 -13.28
C ASN A 44 25.73 -5.69 -12.17
N HIS A 45 24.63 -5.03 -11.81
CA HIS A 45 24.59 -3.98 -10.81
C HIS A 45 24.03 -4.43 -9.45
N ILE A 46 23.85 -5.73 -9.22
CA ILE A 46 23.28 -6.26 -7.97
C ILE A 46 24.01 -5.78 -6.71
N ASP A 47 25.34 -5.65 -6.74
CA ASP A 47 26.10 -5.17 -5.58
C ASP A 47 25.75 -3.71 -5.23
N LEU A 48 25.63 -2.84 -6.25
CA LEU A 48 25.19 -1.45 -6.07
C LEU A 48 23.74 -1.39 -5.58
N SER A 49 22.85 -2.20 -6.14
CA SER A 49 21.44 -2.22 -5.76
C SER A 49 21.25 -2.65 -4.30
N LEU A 50 21.95 -3.69 -3.85
CA LEU A 50 21.90 -4.14 -2.44
C LEU A 50 22.55 -3.12 -1.50
N ASP A 51 23.67 -2.52 -1.89
CA ASP A 51 24.32 -1.44 -1.14
C ASP A 51 23.35 -0.26 -0.96
N LEU A 52 22.72 0.21 -2.03
CA LEU A 52 21.80 1.33 -2.00
C LEU A 52 20.58 1.04 -1.12
N LEU A 53 19.92 -0.11 -1.31
CA LEU A 53 18.77 -0.49 -0.49
C LEU A 53 19.14 -0.57 1.00
N SER A 54 20.28 -1.19 1.34
CA SER A 54 20.72 -1.28 2.74
C SER A 54 21.01 0.09 3.35
N ASP A 55 21.63 0.98 2.59
CA ASP A 55 21.98 2.33 3.01
C ASP A 55 20.73 3.18 3.22
N MET A 56 19.77 3.12 2.29
CA MET A 56 18.47 3.80 2.42
C MET A 56 17.70 3.31 3.65
N LEU A 57 17.65 1.99 3.84
CA LEU A 57 16.91 1.38 4.94
C LEU A 57 17.53 1.66 6.31
N CYS A 58 18.86 1.54 6.40
CA CYS A 58 19.56 1.49 7.69
C CYS A 58 20.26 2.80 8.07
N LYS A 59 20.49 3.71 7.13
CA LYS A 59 21.36 4.89 7.30
C LYS A 59 20.74 6.20 6.79
N SER A 60 19.42 6.23 6.60
CA SER A 60 18.66 7.46 6.32
C SER A 60 18.92 8.54 7.37
N LEU A 61 19.12 9.79 6.93
CA LEU A 61 19.52 10.90 7.82
C LEU A 61 18.35 11.59 8.53
N PHE A 62 17.14 11.53 7.96
CA PHE A 62 15.95 12.24 8.44
C PHE A 62 16.25 13.71 8.76
N ILE A 63 16.72 14.45 7.73
CA ILE A 63 17.07 15.87 7.85
C ILE A 63 15.80 16.69 8.05
N ASP A 64 15.77 17.58 9.04
CA ASP A 64 14.55 18.31 9.42
C ASP A 64 14.00 19.19 8.28
N SER A 65 14.88 19.80 7.49
CA SER A 65 14.48 20.57 6.30
C SER A 65 13.79 19.70 5.25
N GLU A 66 14.25 18.46 5.04
CA GLU A 66 13.62 17.51 4.11
C GLU A 66 12.32 16.95 4.68
N ILE A 67 12.21 16.71 5.99
CA ILE A 67 10.94 16.35 6.65
C ILE A 67 9.92 17.46 6.45
N ASN A 68 10.31 18.72 6.63
CA ASN A 68 9.42 19.86 6.48
C ASN A 68 8.92 20.04 5.05
N LYS A 69 9.78 19.81 4.05
CA LYS A 69 9.39 19.79 2.63
C LYS A 69 8.44 18.63 2.33
N GLU A 70 8.80 17.41 2.75
CA GLU A 70 8.01 16.21 2.48
C GLU A 70 6.62 16.28 3.11
N ARG A 71 6.48 16.93 4.27
CA ARG A 71 5.18 17.17 4.90
C ARG A 71 4.20 17.87 3.96
N GLY A 72 4.65 18.90 3.23
CA GLY A 72 3.82 19.59 2.24
C GLY A 72 3.40 18.66 1.11
N VAL A 73 4.34 17.85 0.61
CA VAL A 73 4.07 16.86 -0.46
C VAL A 73 3.02 15.84 -0.02
N ILE A 74 3.12 15.30 1.20
CA ILE A 74 2.15 14.33 1.73
C ILE A 74 0.77 14.98 1.93
N LEU A 75 0.70 16.24 2.38
CA LEU A 75 -0.57 16.94 2.51
C LEU A 75 -1.27 17.13 1.15
N GLU A 76 -0.51 17.42 0.10
CA GLU A 76 -1.04 17.49 -1.28
C GLU A 76 -1.41 16.12 -1.83
N GLU A 77 -0.68 15.06 -1.48
CA GLU A 77 -1.06 13.69 -1.84
C GLU A 77 -2.40 13.30 -1.19
N ILE A 78 -2.62 13.67 0.08
CA ILE A 78 -3.91 13.47 0.75
C ILE A 78 -5.02 14.28 0.05
N ASN A 79 -4.75 15.53 -0.36
CA ASN A 79 -5.71 16.33 -1.13
C ASN A 79 -6.06 15.66 -2.46
N LEU A 80 -5.06 15.17 -3.18
CA LEU A 80 -5.23 14.44 -4.43
C LEU A 80 -6.14 13.22 -4.24
N TYR A 81 -5.96 12.46 -3.14
CA TYR A 81 -6.82 11.32 -2.83
C TYR A 81 -8.25 11.76 -2.52
N GLU A 82 -8.45 12.83 -1.75
CA GLU A 82 -9.77 13.41 -1.51
C GLU A 82 -10.45 13.84 -2.83
N ASP A 83 -9.69 14.38 -3.77
CA ASP A 83 -10.15 14.84 -5.09
C ASP A 83 -10.18 13.74 -6.17
N THR A 84 -9.88 12.50 -5.79
CA THR A 84 -10.02 11.33 -6.67
C THR A 84 -11.06 10.35 -6.10
N PRO A 85 -12.38 10.62 -6.30
CA PRO A 85 -13.46 9.82 -5.72
C PRO A 85 -13.40 8.31 -6.01
N VAL A 86 -13.01 7.92 -7.23
CA VAL A 86 -12.81 6.51 -7.64
C VAL A 86 -11.76 5.79 -6.79
N ARG A 87 -10.79 6.52 -6.24
CA ARG A 87 -9.81 6.00 -5.29
C ARG A 87 -10.33 6.10 -3.85
N LYS A 88 -10.88 7.27 -3.47
CA LYS A 88 -11.31 7.55 -2.09
C LYS A 88 -12.41 6.61 -1.60
N ILE A 89 -13.23 6.08 -2.51
CA ILE A 89 -14.27 5.12 -2.14
C ILE A 89 -13.70 3.85 -1.47
N GLY A 90 -12.46 3.44 -1.80
CA GLY A 90 -11.76 2.35 -1.12
C GLY A 90 -11.47 2.67 0.35
N ASP A 91 -10.88 3.83 0.63
CA ASP A 91 -10.61 4.29 2.00
C ASP A 91 -11.91 4.40 2.82
N ILE A 92 -12.98 4.93 2.20
CA ILE A 92 -14.30 5.06 2.83
C ILE A 92 -14.87 3.68 3.18
N TYR A 93 -14.76 2.73 2.26
CA TYR A 93 -15.20 1.35 2.45
C TYR A 93 -14.42 0.66 3.57
N GLU A 94 -13.09 0.73 3.57
CA GLU A 94 -12.27 0.12 4.62
C GLU A 94 -12.53 0.73 5.99
N ARG A 95 -12.72 2.05 6.08
CA ARG A 95 -13.05 2.72 7.33
C ARG A 95 -14.43 2.32 7.83
N LEU A 96 -15.41 2.15 6.93
CA LEU A 96 -16.73 1.59 7.30
C LEU A 96 -16.60 0.15 7.81
N LEU A 97 -15.71 -0.64 7.19
CA LEU A 97 -15.53 -2.05 7.49
C LEU A 97 -14.74 -2.29 8.78
N TYR A 98 -13.75 -1.47 9.10
CA TYR A 98 -12.85 -1.75 10.24
C TYR A 98 -12.91 -0.68 11.33
N GLY A 99 -13.67 0.40 11.13
CA GLY A 99 -13.87 1.46 12.10
C GLY A 99 -12.55 2.09 12.55
N ASN A 100 -12.48 2.47 13.84
CA ASN A 100 -11.28 3.02 14.44
C ASN A 100 -10.34 1.91 14.95
N THR A 101 -9.82 1.10 14.03
CA THR A 101 -8.77 0.10 14.28
C THR A 101 -7.60 0.34 13.32
N PRO A 102 -6.39 -0.18 13.58
CA PRO A 102 -5.25 -0.01 12.68
C PRO A 102 -5.55 -0.36 11.21
N MET A 103 -6.39 -1.37 10.97
CA MET A 103 -6.79 -1.77 9.62
C MET A 103 -7.71 -0.72 8.94
N GLY A 104 -8.51 0.01 9.72
CA GLY A 104 -9.41 1.05 9.22
C GLY A 104 -8.77 2.43 9.00
N TRP A 105 -7.49 2.60 9.35
CA TRP A 105 -6.77 3.86 9.19
C TRP A 105 -6.19 4.02 7.79
N ASP A 106 -6.29 5.23 7.22
CA ASP A 106 -5.73 5.52 5.88
C ASP A 106 -4.20 5.41 5.92
N ILE A 107 -3.60 4.84 4.88
CA ILE A 107 -2.14 4.62 4.80
C ILE A 107 -1.36 5.94 4.88
N ALA A 108 -1.89 7.00 4.25
CA ALA A 108 -1.30 8.33 4.28
C ALA A 108 -1.48 9.04 5.65
N GLY A 109 -2.33 8.49 6.53
CA GLY A 109 -2.68 9.07 7.82
C GLY A 109 -3.58 10.29 7.73
N GLU A 110 -3.79 10.93 8.87
CA GLU A 110 -4.60 12.15 8.98
C GLU A 110 -3.73 13.39 8.84
N LYS A 111 -4.26 14.44 8.18
CA LYS A 111 -3.56 15.72 8.00
C LYS A 111 -3.04 16.30 9.31
N GLU A 112 -3.81 16.17 10.40
CA GLU A 112 -3.43 16.67 11.72
C GLU A 112 -2.26 15.91 12.35
N VAL A 113 -2.12 14.61 12.05
CA VAL A 113 -0.96 13.81 12.45
C VAL A 113 0.25 14.21 11.62
N ILE A 114 0.10 14.30 10.29
CA ILE A 114 1.19 14.68 9.37
C ILE A 114 1.77 16.06 9.70
N LYS A 115 0.93 17.01 10.11
CA LYS A 115 1.37 18.35 10.57
C LYS A 115 2.28 18.30 11.80
N LYS A 116 2.12 17.29 12.66
CA LYS A 116 2.80 17.20 13.97
C LYS A 116 3.97 16.23 13.98
N ILE A 117 4.10 15.35 12.99
CA ILE A 117 5.20 14.39 12.90
C ILE A 117 6.56 15.09 12.90
N GLN A 118 7.46 14.58 13.75
CA GLN A 118 8.83 15.03 13.93
C GLN A 118 9.82 13.90 13.64
N LYS A 119 11.10 14.25 13.52
CA LYS A 119 12.21 13.30 13.30
C LYS A 119 12.17 12.11 14.27
N GLN A 120 11.88 12.36 15.54
CA GLN A 120 11.88 11.33 16.57
C GLN A 120 10.79 10.27 16.33
N ASP A 121 9.66 10.63 15.71
CA ASP A 121 8.59 9.68 15.38
C ASP A 121 9.06 8.67 14.33
N PHE A 122 9.78 9.13 13.30
CA PHE A 122 10.39 8.23 12.29
C PHE A 122 11.40 7.28 12.92
N LEU A 123 12.28 7.80 13.77
CA LEU A 123 13.30 6.99 14.45
C LEU A 123 12.65 5.94 15.36
N SER A 124 11.62 6.33 16.10
CA SER A 124 10.87 5.43 16.99
C SER A 124 10.10 4.37 16.19
N TYR A 125 9.49 4.75 15.07
CA TYR A 125 8.81 3.81 14.17
C TYR A 125 9.78 2.75 13.62
N LEU A 126 10.92 3.18 13.07
CA LEU A 126 11.96 2.28 12.58
C LEU A 126 12.47 1.35 13.69
N ALA A 127 12.78 1.90 14.87
CA ALA A 127 13.25 1.13 16.01
C ALA A 127 12.22 0.11 16.53
N SER A 128 10.94 0.25 16.17
CA SER A 128 9.87 -0.64 16.60
C SER A 128 9.52 -1.75 15.59
N LEU A 129 9.87 -1.59 14.31
CA LEU A 129 9.42 -2.51 13.24
C LEU A 129 10.52 -2.99 12.30
N TYR A 130 11.62 -2.24 12.12
CA TYR A 130 12.66 -2.54 11.13
C TYR A 130 13.74 -3.46 11.73
N SER A 131 13.26 -4.58 12.28
CA SER A 131 14.06 -5.66 12.87
C SER A 131 14.47 -6.64 11.78
N ALA A 132 15.66 -7.25 11.90
CA ALA A 132 16.15 -8.24 10.94
C ALA A 132 15.18 -9.41 10.70
N HIS A 133 14.42 -9.83 11.72
CA HIS A 133 13.45 -10.92 11.59
C HIS A 133 12.09 -10.49 10.98
N ASN A 134 11.88 -9.18 10.80
CA ASN A 134 10.67 -8.60 10.21
C ASN A 134 10.95 -8.03 8.80
N ILE A 135 12.09 -8.37 8.21
CA ILE A 135 12.51 -7.93 6.87
C ILE A 135 12.86 -9.17 6.06
N THR A 136 12.33 -9.24 4.84
CA THR A 136 12.69 -10.25 3.86
C THR A 136 13.36 -9.57 2.68
N VAL A 137 14.58 -9.99 2.34
CA VAL A 137 15.27 -9.54 1.12
C VAL A 137 14.94 -10.50 0.00
N VAL A 138 14.31 -10.00 -1.06
CA VAL A 138 13.92 -10.79 -2.24
C VAL A 138 14.79 -10.36 -3.42
N VAL A 139 15.44 -11.33 -4.07
CA VAL A 139 16.19 -11.11 -5.30
C VAL A 139 15.68 -12.10 -6.35
N ALA A 140 15.29 -11.58 -7.51
CA ALA A 140 14.79 -12.39 -8.62
C ALA A 140 15.39 -11.88 -9.94
N GLY A 141 15.79 -12.81 -10.83
CA GLY A 141 16.39 -12.49 -12.13
C GLY A 141 17.54 -13.44 -12.50
N GLY A 142 18.39 -13.01 -13.43
CA GLY A 142 19.57 -13.76 -13.88
C GLY A 142 20.71 -13.74 -12.87
N ILE A 143 20.51 -14.37 -11.71
CA ILE A 143 21.43 -14.37 -10.56
C ILE A 143 22.00 -15.74 -10.24
N ASN A 144 23.19 -15.76 -9.64
CA ASN A 144 23.76 -16.96 -9.03
C ASN A 144 23.44 -16.96 -7.53
N SER A 145 22.68 -17.95 -7.06
CA SER A 145 22.19 -17.98 -5.67
C SER A 145 23.30 -17.91 -4.62
N ALA A 146 24.38 -18.68 -4.78
CA ALA A 146 25.49 -18.69 -3.81
C ALA A 146 26.15 -17.31 -3.69
N LYS A 147 26.52 -16.72 -4.83
CA LYS A 147 27.11 -15.37 -4.89
C LYS A 147 26.16 -14.31 -4.36
N THR A 148 24.88 -14.39 -4.70
CA THR A 148 23.86 -13.45 -4.22
C THR A 148 23.68 -13.54 -2.71
N ASN A 149 23.71 -14.74 -2.12
CA ASN A 149 23.61 -14.90 -0.67
C ASN A 149 24.78 -14.23 0.06
N GLU A 150 26.01 -14.34 -0.47
CA GLU A 150 27.16 -13.61 0.07
C GLU A 150 26.98 -12.10 -0.01
N GLN A 151 26.47 -11.58 -1.13
CA GLN A 151 26.21 -10.16 -1.32
C GLN A 151 25.10 -9.65 -0.38
N VAL A 152 24.01 -10.41 -0.21
CA VAL A 152 22.94 -10.07 0.73
C VAL A 152 23.48 -10.08 2.17
N SER A 153 24.28 -11.08 2.54
CA SER A 153 24.92 -11.17 3.86
C SER A 153 25.87 -10.00 4.13
N LYS A 154 26.63 -9.56 3.12
CA LYS A 154 27.51 -8.37 3.20
C LYS A 154 26.75 -7.12 3.62
N TYR A 155 25.56 -6.88 3.05
CA TYR A 155 24.81 -5.63 3.25
C TYR A 155 23.77 -5.70 4.38
N PHE A 156 23.10 -6.84 4.56
CA PHE A 156 22.01 -7.01 5.53
C PHE A 156 22.36 -7.93 6.70
N GLY A 157 23.47 -8.67 6.65
CA GLY A 157 23.84 -9.66 7.67
C GLY A 157 24.15 -9.08 9.05
N LYS A 158 24.40 -7.77 9.16
CA LYS A 158 24.62 -7.06 10.43
C LYS A 158 23.38 -6.34 10.95
N MET A 159 22.21 -6.53 10.33
CA MET A 159 20.97 -5.93 10.84
C MET A 159 20.64 -6.46 12.23
N LYS A 160 20.21 -5.58 13.12
CA LYS A 160 19.87 -5.94 14.50
C LYS A 160 18.55 -6.70 14.52
N ARG A 161 18.51 -7.75 15.34
CA ARG A 161 17.28 -8.44 15.72
C ARG A 161 16.82 -7.94 17.08
N PHE A 162 15.55 -7.59 17.16
CA PHE A 162 14.84 -7.15 18.37
C PHE A 162 13.35 -7.43 18.20
N ASP A 163 12.59 -7.48 19.31
CA ASP A 163 11.14 -7.73 19.27
C ASP A 163 10.39 -6.57 18.61
N ILE A 164 9.50 -6.89 17.67
CA ILE A 164 8.71 -5.88 16.97
C ILE A 164 7.44 -5.50 17.74
N LYS A 165 7.01 -4.26 17.55
CA LYS A 165 5.70 -3.79 17.99
C LYS A 165 4.61 -4.61 17.31
N ARG A 166 3.67 -5.12 18.12
CA ARG A 166 2.45 -5.77 17.63
C ARG A 166 1.31 -4.77 17.62
N TYR A 167 0.43 -4.88 16.63
CA TYR A 167 -0.79 -4.08 16.55
C TYR A 167 -1.97 -4.90 17.06
N ALA A 168 -2.97 -4.19 17.60
CA ALA A 168 -4.23 -4.81 17.94
C ALA A 168 -4.90 -5.29 16.65
N GLY A 169 -5.46 -6.51 16.71
CA GLY A 169 -6.23 -7.04 15.60
C GLY A 169 -7.53 -6.29 15.40
N ILE A 170 -8.25 -6.66 14.35
CA ILE A 170 -9.58 -6.10 14.07
C ILE A 170 -10.57 -6.35 15.21
N ILE A 171 -11.52 -5.44 15.37
CA ILE A 171 -12.65 -5.61 16.29
C ILE A 171 -13.88 -5.92 15.45
N GLU A 172 -14.32 -7.19 15.48
CA GLU A 172 -15.55 -7.60 14.80
C GLU A 172 -16.77 -7.41 15.71
N ASN A 173 -17.59 -6.40 15.40
CA ASN A 173 -18.80 -6.10 16.17
C ASN A 173 -20.01 -5.77 15.29
N GLN A 174 -19.94 -5.99 13.97
CA GLN A 174 -21.03 -5.64 13.08
C GLN A 174 -22.21 -6.60 13.27
N LYS A 175 -23.34 -6.07 13.73
CA LYS A 175 -24.57 -6.87 13.96
C LYS A 175 -25.58 -6.80 12.80
N LYS A 176 -25.45 -5.81 11.91
CA LYS A 176 -26.35 -5.57 10.77
C LYS A 176 -25.62 -4.89 9.62
N PRO A 177 -26.14 -4.94 8.38
CA PRO A 177 -25.60 -4.15 7.28
C PRO A 177 -25.52 -2.67 7.65
N THR A 178 -24.43 -2.02 7.24
CA THR A 178 -24.19 -0.60 7.51
C THR A 178 -23.94 0.11 6.19
N VAL A 179 -24.46 1.33 6.06
CA VAL A 179 -24.29 2.18 4.89
C VAL A 179 -23.69 3.50 5.37
N PHE A 180 -22.70 4.00 4.63
CA PHE A 180 -22.13 5.32 4.85
C PHE A 180 -22.13 6.08 3.52
N ILE A 181 -22.69 7.29 3.53
CA ILE A 181 -22.81 8.16 2.36
C ILE A 181 -21.98 9.41 2.63
N LYS A 182 -20.93 9.61 1.82
CA LYS A 182 -20.18 10.85 1.78
C LYS A 182 -20.70 11.73 0.65
N HIS A 183 -21.36 12.82 1.00
CA HIS A 183 -21.79 13.80 0.01
C HIS A 183 -20.58 14.60 -0.49
N LYS A 184 -20.36 14.56 -1.82
CA LYS A 184 -19.40 15.40 -2.54
C LYS A 184 -20.00 15.74 -3.90
N LYS A 185 -19.74 16.95 -4.41
CA LYS A 185 -20.14 17.33 -5.77
C LYS A 185 -19.21 16.62 -6.77
N THR A 186 -19.72 15.60 -7.44
CA THR A 186 -19.02 14.79 -8.44
C THR A 186 -19.98 14.43 -9.58
N GLU A 187 -19.44 14.18 -10.77
CA GLU A 187 -20.24 13.75 -11.94
C GLU A 187 -20.77 12.32 -11.81
N GLN A 188 -20.07 11.48 -11.03
CA GLN A 188 -20.47 10.10 -10.75
C GLN A 188 -20.65 9.86 -9.26
N ALA A 189 -21.56 8.96 -8.91
CA ALA A 189 -21.62 8.33 -7.61
C ALA A 189 -20.69 7.12 -7.60
N HIS A 190 -19.72 7.10 -6.68
CA HIS A 190 -18.79 5.99 -6.51
C HIS A 190 -19.28 5.09 -5.39
N LEU A 191 -19.42 3.81 -5.69
CA LEU A 191 -20.03 2.80 -4.83
C LEU A 191 -19.00 1.74 -4.44
N ALA A 192 -19.09 1.28 -3.20
CA ALA A 192 -18.42 0.07 -2.71
C ALA A 192 -19.45 -0.77 -1.95
N LEU A 193 -19.73 -1.98 -2.45
CA LEU A 193 -20.57 -2.96 -1.79
C LEU A 193 -19.73 -4.19 -1.51
N GLY A 194 -19.56 -4.52 -0.24
CA GLY A 194 -18.69 -5.61 0.15
C GLY A 194 -18.99 -6.18 1.52
N VAL A 195 -18.28 -7.26 1.83
CA VAL A 195 -18.41 -8.02 3.07
C VAL A 195 -17.02 -8.35 3.61
N ARG A 196 -16.92 -8.52 4.93
CA ARG A 196 -15.73 -9.14 5.52
C ARG A 196 -15.65 -10.60 5.11
N THR A 197 -14.43 -11.09 4.96
CA THR A 197 -14.14 -12.46 4.57
C THR A 197 -13.06 -13.04 5.49
N VAL A 198 -12.10 -13.77 4.94
CA VAL A 198 -11.15 -14.59 5.67
C VAL A 198 -9.73 -14.03 5.55
N SER A 199 -8.91 -14.34 6.54
CA SER A 199 -7.50 -13.99 6.58
C SER A 199 -6.68 -14.68 5.48
N VAL A 200 -5.48 -14.17 5.25
CA VAL A 200 -4.51 -14.68 4.26
C VAL A 200 -4.11 -16.13 4.50
N ASN A 201 -4.27 -16.64 5.72
CA ASN A 201 -3.94 -18.02 6.09
C ASN A 201 -5.11 -19.00 5.92
N HIS A 202 -6.31 -18.51 5.60
CA HIS A 202 -7.49 -19.35 5.46
C HIS A 202 -7.55 -20.01 4.07
N LYS A 203 -7.90 -21.29 4.03
CA LYS A 203 -7.96 -22.08 2.78
C LYS A 203 -8.95 -21.51 1.74
N ASP A 204 -10.04 -20.90 2.21
CA ASP A 204 -11.10 -20.36 1.33
C ASP A 204 -10.68 -19.09 0.58
N ARG A 205 -9.51 -18.51 0.87
CA ARG A 205 -8.97 -17.35 0.12
C ARG A 205 -8.90 -17.61 -1.39
N TYR A 206 -8.63 -18.85 -1.79
CA TYR A 206 -8.58 -19.24 -3.20
C TYR A 206 -9.98 -19.29 -3.82
N ALA A 207 -10.96 -19.81 -3.09
CA ALA A 207 -12.35 -19.82 -3.54
C ALA A 207 -12.89 -18.38 -3.68
N LEU A 208 -12.53 -17.49 -2.75
CA LEU A 208 -12.88 -16.07 -2.81
C LEU A 208 -12.19 -15.35 -3.97
N ALA A 209 -10.95 -15.67 -4.29
CA ALA A 209 -10.27 -15.15 -5.48
C ALA A 209 -11.01 -15.55 -6.77
N VAL A 210 -11.44 -16.81 -6.88
CA VAL A 210 -12.26 -17.29 -8.01
C VAL A 210 -13.61 -16.56 -8.05
N LEU A 211 -14.28 -16.41 -6.90
CA LEU A 211 -15.54 -15.68 -6.80
C LEU A 211 -15.38 -14.22 -7.26
N SER A 212 -14.34 -13.53 -6.81
CA SER A 212 -14.03 -12.15 -7.24
C SER A 212 -13.81 -12.08 -8.76
N ALA A 213 -13.12 -13.06 -9.34
CA ALA A 213 -12.91 -13.13 -10.78
C ALA A 213 -14.23 -13.28 -11.56
N ILE A 214 -15.12 -14.17 -11.10
CA ILE A 214 -16.45 -14.40 -11.70
C ILE A 214 -17.33 -13.15 -11.57
N LEU A 215 -17.29 -12.47 -10.42
CA LEU A 215 -18.11 -11.29 -10.16
C LEU A 215 -17.66 -10.09 -10.98
N GLY A 216 -16.37 -9.74 -10.94
CA GLY A 216 -15.88 -8.48 -11.50
C GLY A 216 -14.39 -8.46 -11.89
N GLY A 217 -13.78 -9.61 -12.20
CA GLY A 217 -12.34 -9.69 -12.49
C GLY A 217 -11.92 -9.32 -13.92
N GLY A 218 -12.88 -9.15 -14.84
CA GLY A 218 -12.58 -8.87 -16.25
C GLY A 218 -13.84 -8.70 -17.09
N MET A 219 -13.68 -8.58 -18.41
CA MET A 219 -14.79 -8.27 -19.31
C MET A 219 -15.85 -9.38 -19.42
N SER A 220 -15.46 -10.64 -19.18
CA SER A 220 -16.37 -11.79 -19.15
C SER A 220 -17.07 -11.99 -17.80
N SER A 221 -16.80 -11.13 -16.81
CA SER A 221 -17.38 -11.24 -15.47
C SER A 221 -18.84 -10.79 -15.44
N ARG A 222 -19.60 -11.28 -14.45
CA ARG A 222 -21.05 -11.05 -14.34
C ARG A 222 -21.39 -9.58 -14.23
N LEU A 223 -20.69 -8.83 -13.37
CA LEU A 223 -20.97 -7.41 -13.17
C LEU A 223 -20.55 -6.59 -14.39
N PHE A 224 -19.44 -6.93 -15.06
CA PHE A 224 -19.07 -6.25 -16.29
C PHE A 224 -20.15 -6.43 -17.36
N HIS A 225 -20.67 -7.65 -17.53
CA HIS A 225 -21.73 -7.91 -18.49
C HIS A 225 -23.06 -7.20 -18.13
N GLU A 226 -23.56 -7.39 -16.91
CA GLU A 226 -24.89 -6.88 -16.52
C GLU A 226 -24.90 -5.37 -16.26
N VAL A 227 -23.93 -4.85 -15.51
CA VAL A 227 -23.93 -3.42 -15.09
C VAL A 227 -23.39 -2.53 -16.20
N ARG A 228 -22.29 -2.93 -16.85
CA ARG A 228 -21.63 -2.11 -17.87
C ARG A 228 -22.17 -2.38 -19.28
N GLU A 229 -22.03 -3.60 -19.80
CA GLU A 229 -22.32 -3.88 -21.21
C GLU A 229 -23.83 -3.82 -21.54
N LYS A 230 -24.67 -4.48 -20.73
CA LYS A 230 -26.09 -4.60 -21.00
C LYS A 230 -26.90 -3.36 -20.61
N ARG A 231 -26.56 -2.73 -19.48
CA ARG A 231 -27.34 -1.62 -18.88
C ARG A 231 -26.69 -0.25 -19.02
N GLY A 232 -25.41 -0.19 -19.43
CA GLY A 232 -24.68 1.07 -19.60
C GLY A 232 -24.63 1.93 -18.34
N LEU A 233 -24.61 1.32 -17.14
CA LEU A 233 -24.69 2.06 -15.87
C LEU A 233 -23.37 2.67 -15.44
N ALA A 234 -22.27 1.97 -15.75
CA ALA A 234 -20.95 2.30 -15.23
C ALA A 234 -19.89 2.16 -16.33
N TYR A 235 -18.95 3.12 -16.37
CA TYR A 235 -17.74 2.94 -17.17
C TYR A 235 -16.81 1.88 -16.56
N TYR A 236 -16.69 1.87 -15.23
CA TYR A 236 -15.96 0.84 -14.51
C TYR A 236 -16.86 0.14 -13.50
N VAL A 237 -16.76 -1.18 -13.47
CA VAL A 237 -17.29 -2.04 -12.43
C VAL A 237 -16.30 -3.19 -12.25
N ARG A 238 -15.90 -3.46 -11.00
CA ARG A 238 -14.91 -4.50 -10.70
C ARG A 238 -15.14 -5.10 -9.33
N SER A 239 -14.55 -6.27 -9.08
CA SER A 239 -14.52 -6.87 -7.75
C SER A 239 -13.09 -7.15 -7.31
N ALA A 240 -12.84 -7.04 -6.01
CA ALA A 240 -11.56 -7.34 -5.38
C ALA A 240 -11.79 -8.22 -4.15
N SER A 241 -10.84 -9.14 -3.90
CA SER A 241 -10.78 -9.96 -2.70
C SER A 241 -9.42 -9.74 -2.04
N ASP A 242 -9.44 -9.04 -0.91
CA ASP A 242 -8.25 -8.67 -0.15
C ASP A 242 -8.16 -9.52 1.13
N HIS A 243 -6.94 -9.95 1.48
CA HIS A 243 -6.69 -10.83 2.61
C HIS A 243 -5.48 -10.34 3.40
N TYR A 244 -5.67 -10.15 4.71
CA TYR A 244 -4.70 -9.67 5.69
C TYR A 244 -4.42 -10.74 6.75
N GLN A 245 -3.52 -10.48 7.70
CA GLN A 245 -3.12 -11.49 8.69
C GLN A 245 -4.28 -12.01 9.54
N ASP A 246 -5.19 -11.14 9.95
CA ASP A 246 -6.30 -11.45 10.85
C ASP A 246 -7.70 -11.19 10.24
N CYS A 247 -7.78 -10.60 9.05
CA CYS A 247 -9.05 -10.27 8.39
C CYS A 247 -8.98 -10.35 6.86
N GLY A 248 -10.10 -10.11 6.19
CA GLY A 248 -10.17 -10.00 4.73
C GLY A 248 -11.48 -9.34 4.30
N SER A 249 -11.59 -9.00 3.02
CA SER A 249 -12.84 -8.48 2.46
C SER A 249 -13.03 -8.88 0.99
N LEU A 250 -14.29 -8.98 0.57
CA LEU A 250 -14.69 -9.09 -0.84
C LEU A 250 -15.58 -7.89 -1.15
N VAL A 251 -15.22 -7.11 -2.16
CA VAL A 251 -15.89 -5.85 -2.49
C VAL A 251 -16.10 -5.71 -3.99
N SER A 252 -17.27 -5.21 -4.39
CA SER A 252 -17.57 -4.74 -5.72
C SER A 252 -17.62 -3.21 -5.74
N LEU A 253 -16.94 -2.61 -6.73
CA LEU A 253 -16.77 -1.17 -6.88
C LEU A 253 -17.31 -0.73 -8.23
N ALA A 254 -18.04 0.39 -8.26
CA ALA A 254 -18.55 0.98 -9.50
C ALA A 254 -18.61 2.51 -9.41
N GLY A 255 -18.58 3.16 -10.58
CA GLY A 255 -18.87 4.59 -10.73
C GLY A 255 -20.04 4.77 -11.69
N VAL A 256 -21.15 5.32 -11.21
CA VAL A 256 -22.43 5.39 -11.93
C VAL A 256 -22.97 6.82 -11.98
N ASP A 257 -23.91 7.09 -12.89
CA ASP A 257 -24.71 8.32 -12.85
C ASP A 257 -25.44 8.42 -11.48
N PRO A 258 -25.32 9.53 -10.74
CA PRO A 258 -26.02 9.73 -9.47
C PRO A 258 -27.54 9.49 -9.53
N LYS A 259 -28.17 9.68 -10.70
CA LYS A 259 -29.60 9.44 -10.92
C LYS A 259 -29.96 7.96 -11.06
N ARG A 260 -28.97 7.08 -11.26
CA ARG A 260 -29.15 5.64 -11.50
C ARG A 260 -28.51 4.78 -10.41
N VAL A 261 -28.24 5.35 -9.24
CA VAL A 261 -27.62 4.62 -8.11
C VAL A 261 -28.49 3.46 -7.65
N GLU A 262 -29.79 3.67 -7.46
CA GLU A 262 -30.72 2.61 -7.03
C GLU A 262 -30.82 1.48 -8.05
N GLU A 263 -30.67 1.80 -9.33
CA GLU A 263 -30.69 0.81 -10.40
C GLU A 263 -29.42 -0.08 -10.36
N ALA A 264 -28.29 0.48 -9.92
CA ALA A 264 -26.99 -0.18 -9.90
C ALA A 264 -26.73 -1.05 -8.65
N VAL A 265 -27.39 -0.74 -7.52
CA VAL A 265 -27.33 -1.51 -6.25
C VAL A 265 -28.25 -2.72 -6.32
#